data_AF-A0A959FN77-F1
#
_entry.id   AF-A0A959FN77-F1
#
_cell.length_a   1.000
_cell.length_b   1.000
_cell.length_c   1.000
_cell.angle_alpha   90.00
_cell.angle_beta   90.00
_cell.angle_gamma   90.00
#
_symmetry.space_group_name_H-M   'P 1'
#
loop_
_entity.id
_entity.type
_entity.pdbx_description
1 polymer ?
#
loop_
_entity_poly.entity_id
_entity_poly.type
_entity_poly.pdbx_seq_one_letter_code
_entity_poly.pdbx_strand_id
1 'polypeptide(L)'
;MKKPCRECGEAFMGRLDKRFCSDACRSTFHNRQNSDANNFVRNVNNILRRNRRILEHLNASGKAYLHRDKLLAEGFKFNYFTNEYRTRSGNLYRFVYEQGYLEKDNGFLTLVVRQDYVE
;
A
#
# COMPACT_ATOMS: atom_id res chain seq x y z
N MET A 1 -15.98 -24.83 -36.67
CA MET A 1 -16.27 -23.38 -36.70
C MET A 1 -15.16 -22.66 -35.94
N LYS A 2 -14.48 -21.69 -36.56
CA LYS A 2 -13.41 -20.94 -35.88
C LYS A 2 -14.03 -19.96 -34.88
N LYS A 3 -13.50 -19.90 -33.65
CA LYS A 3 -13.96 -18.95 -32.62
C LYS A 3 -12.96 -17.79 -32.52
N PRO A 4 -13.41 -16.55 -32.31
CA PRO A 4 -12.50 -15.42 -32.09
C PRO A 4 -11.87 -15.50 -30.69
N CYS A 5 -10.59 -15.15 -30.61
CA CYS A 5 -9.89 -15.00 -29.34
C CYS A 5 -10.45 -13.83 -28.53
N ARG A 6 -10.67 -14.02 -27.22
CA ARG A 6 -11.10 -12.94 -26.33
C ARG A 6 -10.08 -11.82 -26.12
N GLU A 7 -8.81 -12.06 -26.45
CA GLU A 7 -7.74 -11.06 -26.34
C GLU A 7 -7.42 -10.40 -27.69
N CYS A 8 -6.93 -11.15 -28.68
CA CYS A 8 -6.48 -10.59 -29.96
C CYS A 8 -7.55 -10.59 -31.07
N GLY A 9 -8.72 -11.19 -30.85
CA GLY A 9 -9.77 -11.32 -31.86
C GLY A 9 -9.50 -12.36 -32.96
N GLU A 10 -8.27 -12.89 -33.06
CA GLU A 10 -7.92 -13.86 -34.10
C GLU A 10 -8.74 -15.16 -34.01
N ALA A 11 -9.12 -15.67 -35.18
CA ALA A 11 -9.88 -16.88 -35.31
C ALA A 11 -9.00 -18.11 -35.03
N PHE A 12 -9.31 -18.89 -34.00
CA PHE A 12 -8.57 -20.11 -33.64
C PHE A 12 -9.49 -21.33 -33.62
N MET A 13 -8.86 -22.52 -33.67
CA MET A 13 -9.53 -23.80 -33.46
C MET A 13 -9.01 -24.48 -32.18
N GLY A 14 -9.87 -25.28 -31.57
CA GLY A 14 -9.56 -26.06 -30.39
C GLY A 14 -10.82 -26.60 -29.74
N ARG A 15 -10.70 -27.05 -28.49
CA ARG A 15 -11.82 -27.56 -27.70
C ARG A 15 -12.99 -26.59 -27.65
N LEU A 16 -14.20 -27.12 -27.45
CA LEU A 16 -15.44 -26.34 -27.39
C LEU A 16 -15.37 -25.18 -26.38
N ASP A 17 -14.67 -25.38 -25.26
CA ASP A 17 -14.50 -24.43 -24.15
C ASP A 17 -13.28 -23.53 -24.28
N LYS A 18 -12.43 -23.70 -25.30
CA LYS A 18 -11.22 -22.89 -25.50
C LYS A 18 -11.63 -21.43 -25.80
N ARG A 19 -11.08 -20.49 -25.03
CA ARG A 19 -11.40 -19.04 -25.09
C ARG A 19 -10.29 -18.17 -25.69
N PHE A 20 -9.07 -18.70 -25.75
CA PHE A 20 -7.86 -17.95 -26.17
C PHE A 20 -7.09 -18.75 -27.22
N CYS A 21 -6.47 -18.06 -28.19
CA CYS A 21 -5.68 -18.73 -29.23
C CYS A 21 -4.38 -19.33 -28.66
N SER A 22 -3.76 -18.66 -27.69
CA SER A 22 -2.51 -19.02 -27.02
C SER A 22 -2.56 -18.74 -25.51
N ASP A 23 -1.62 -19.33 -24.76
CA ASP A 23 -1.47 -19.04 -23.33
C ASP A 23 -1.01 -17.60 -23.08
N ALA A 24 -0.24 -17.01 -24.00
CA ALA A 24 0.12 -15.59 -23.95
C ALA A 24 -1.13 -14.69 -23.98
N CYS A 25 -2.09 -14.98 -24.87
CA CYS A 25 -3.36 -14.24 -24.94
C CYS A 25 -4.21 -14.43 -23.66
N ARG A 26 -4.20 -15.63 -23.07
CA ARG A 26 -4.88 -15.89 -21.79
C ARG A 26 -4.29 -15.02 -20.68
N SER A 27 -2.97 -15.05 -20.50
CA SER A 27 -2.29 -14.29 -19.46
C SER A 27 -2.47 -12.78 -19.64
N THR A 28 -2.38 -12.29 -20.88
CA THR A 28 -2.57 -10.87 -21.19
C THR A 28 -3.98 -10.40 -20.86
N PHE A 29 -5.01 -11.16 -21.24
CA PHE A 29 -6.39 -10.84 -20.91
C PHE A 29 -6.63 -10.73 -19.40
N HIS A 30 -6.12 -11.69 -18.62
CA HIS A 30 -6.25 -11.67 -17.17
C HIS A 30 -5.44 -10.55 -16.51
N ASN A 31 -4.24 -10.25 -17.01
CA ASN A 31 -3.44 -9.13 -16.55
C ASN A 31 -4.13 -7.80 -16.80
N ARG A 32 -4.75 -7.63 -17.98
CA ARG A 32 -5.53 -6.43 -18.33
C ARG A 32 -6.73 -6.27 -17.42
N GLN A 33 -7.49 -7.36 -17.18
CA GLN A 33 -8.66 -7.34 -16.31
C GLN A 33 -8.31 -6.94 -14.87
N ASN A 34 -7.14 -7.36 -14.37
CA ASN A 34 -6.69 -7.04 -13.02
C ASN A 34 -5.82 -5.77 -12.93
N SER A 35 -5.56 -5.10 -14.05
CA SER A 35 -4.57 -4.01 -14.11
C SER A 35 -4.93 -2.84 -13.20
N ASP A 36 -6.19 -2.36 -13.22
CA ASP A 36 -6.64 -1.24 -12.40
C ASP A 36 -6.58 -1.54 -10.90
N ALA A 37 -7.09 -2.71 -10.49
CA ALA A 37 -7.01 -3.16 -9.11
C ALA A 37 -5.55 -3.30 -8.64
N ASN A 38 -4.69 -3.89 -9.48
CA ASN A 38 -3.27 -4.05 -9.19
C ASN A 38 -2.55 -2.69 -9.14
N ASN A 39 -2.93 -1.73 -9.98
CA ASN A 39 -2.39 -0.38 -10.00
C ASN A 39 -2.74 0.37 -8.71
N PHE A 40 -4.00 0.31 -8.28
CA PHE A 40 -4.44 0.94 -7.04
C PHE A 40 -3.67 0.38 -5.83
N VAL A 41 -3.65 -0.95 -5.67
CA VAL A 41 -2.92 -1.61 -4.57
C VAL A 41 -1.42 -1.28 -4.62
N ARG A 42 -0.81 -1.27 -5.81
CA ARG A 42 0.59 -0.88 -5.98
C ARG A 42 0.84 0.56 -5.54
N ASN A 43 -0.04 1.48 -5.87
CA ASN A 43 0.05 2.88 -5.48
C ASN A 43 -0.06 3.06 -3.97
N VAL A 44 -1.03 2.39 -3.32
CA VAL A 44 -1.16 2.37 -1.86
C VAL A 44 0.12 1.84 -1.20
N ASN A 45 0.66 0.72 -1.69
CA ASN A 45 1.91 0.14 -1.17
C ASN A 45 3.11 1.07 -1.37
N ASN A 46 3.18 1.82 -2.48
CA ASN A 46 4.22 2.81 -2.69
C ASN A 46 4.12 3.97 -1.70
N ILE A 47 2.91 4.44 -1.38
CA ILE A 47 2.69 5.47 -0.35
C ILE A 47 3.11 4.95 1.03
N LEU A 48 2.68 3.74 1.41
CA LEU A 48 3.05 3.14 2.69
C LEU A 48 4.57 2.97 2.83
N ARG A 49 5.27 2.52 1.78
CA ARG A 49 6.73 2.43 1.76
C ARG A 49 7.40 3.79 1.91
N ARG A 50 6.90 4.82 1.24
CA ARG A 50 7.41 6.19 1.37
C ARG A 50 7.20 6.71 2.79
N ASN A 51 6.01 6.55 3.33
CA ASN A 51 5.68 6.94 4.71
C ASN A 51 6.60 6.25 5.72
N ARG A 52 6.81 4.93 5.60
CA ARG A 52 7.74 4.17 6.46
C ARG A 52 9.15 4.77 6.44
N ARG A 53 9.70 5.03 5.26
CA ARG A 53 11.04 5.62 5.10
C ARG A 53 11.16 7.01 5.73
N ILE A 54 10.13 7.84 5.58
CA ILE A 54 10.11 9.19 6.19
C ILE A 54 10.13 9.08 7.72
N LEU A 55 9.30 8.21 8.30
CA LEU A 55 9.28 8.01 9.75
C LEU A 55 10.61 7.47 10.25
N GLU A 56 11.17 6.46 9.58
CA GLU A 56 12.46 5.86 9.91
C GLU A 56 13.59 6.92 9.87
N HIS A 57 13.61 7.76 8.83
CA HIS A 57 14.60 8.83 8.68
C HIS A 57 14.49 9.89 9.79
N LEU A 58 13.28 10.34 10.11
CA LEU A 58 13.05 11.37 11.13
C LEU A 58 13.10 10.82 12.56
N ASN A 59 13.06 9.49 12.74
CA ASN A 59 13.10 8.81 14.02
C ASN A 59 14.42 8.04 14.24
N ALA A 60 15.56 8.64 13.89
CA ALA A 60 16.88 7.99 13.94
C ALA A 60 17.26 7.39 15.31
N SER A 61 16.77 7.98 16.41
CA SER A 61 17.03 7.53 17.79
C SER A 61 15.98 6.56 18.34
N GLY A 62 14.98 6.15 17.54
CA GLY A 62 13.87 5.31 17.96
C GLY A 62 12.75 6.04 18.73
N LYS A 63 13.00 7.30 19.15
CA LYS A 63 11.99 8.22 19.67
C LYS A 63 12.32 9.65 19.28
N ALA A 64 11.43 10.32 18.56
CA ALA A 64 11.58 11.71 18.13
C ALA A 64 10.32 12.53 18.42
N TYR A 65 10.48 13.84 18.61
CA TYR A 65 9.39 14.79 18.81
C TYR A 65 9.51 15.93 17.81
N LEU A 66 8.48 16.12 16.98
CA LEU A 66 8.50 17.10 15.89
C LEU A 66 7.10 17.61 15.54
N HIS A 67 7.02 18.75 14.88
CA HIS A 67 5.75 19.27 14.36
C HIS A 67 5.34 18.50 13.09
N ARG A 68 4.03 18.28 12.90
CA ARG A 68 3.46 17.55 11.75
C ARG A 68 3.91 18.09 10.39
N ASP A 69 4.23 19.38 10.31
CA ASP A 69 4.65 20.03 9.07
C ASP A 69 5.96 19.45 8.53
N LYS A 70 6.86 18.93 9.38
CA LYS A 70 8.08 18.26 8.91
C LYS A 70 7.75 16.99 8.11
N LEU A 71 6.77 16.21 8.56
CA LEU A 71 6.29 15.04 7.81
C LEU A 71 5.60 15.47 6.52
N LEU A 72 4.77 16.52 6.57
CA LEU A 72 4.10 17.05 5.37
C LEU A 72 5.09 17.53 4.31
N ALA A 73 6.16 18.21 4.72
CA ALA A 73 7.21 18.70 3.82
C ALA A 73 7.94 17.55 3.09
N GLU A 74 8.16 16.41 3.75
CA GLU A 74 8.74 15.19 3.15
C GLU A 74 7.74 14.42 2.25
N GLY A 75 6.48 14.86 2.23
CA GLY A 75 5.40 14.26 1.44
C GLY A 75 4.68 13.10 2.12
N PHE A 76 4.76 13.01 3.46
CA PHE A 76 4.05 12.01 4.25
C PHE A 76 2.53 12.11 4.08
N LYS A 77 1.86 10.97 3.94
CA LYS A 77 0.40 10.89 3.76
C LYS A 77 -0.25 10.24 4.99
N PHE A 78 -0.77 11.06 5.91
CA PHE A 78 -1.33 10.62 7.20
C PHE A 78 -2.47 9.61 7.10
N ASN A 79 -3.25 9.63 6.01
CA ASN A 79 -4.36 8.70 5.80
C ASN A 79 -3.91 7.27 5.42
N TYR A 80 -2.61 7.05 5.23
CA TYR A 80 -2.05 5.77 4.84
C TYR A 80 -1.21 5.19 5.98
N PHE A 81 -1.84 4.30 6.74
CA PHE A 81 -1.26 3.56 7.85
C PHE A 81 -1.77 2.11 7.81
N THR A 82 -1.03 1.19 8.41
CA THR A 82 -1.37 -0.23 8.45
C THR A 82 -2.19 -0.59 9.67
N ASN A 83 -1.91 0.01 10.83
CA ASN A 83 -2.57 -0.29 12.09
C ASN A 83 -2.82 0.98 12.90
N GLU A 84 -3.89 0.98 13.69
CA GLU A 84 -4.19 2.01 14.68
C GLU A 84 -4.33 1.35 16.05
N TYR A 85 -3.75 1.97 17.08
CA TYR A 85 -3.79 1.49 18.45
C TYR A 85 -4.18 2.65 19.39
N ARG A 86 -5.26 2.45 20.14
CA ARG A 86 -5.74 3.43 21.12
C ARG A 86 -5.40 2.95 22.53
N THR A 87 -4.69 3.77 23.30
CA THR A 87 -4.42 3.45 24.70
C THR A 87 -5.64 3.69 25.57
N ARG A 88 -5.65 3.09 26.78
CA ARG A 88 -6.67 3.39 27.81
C ARG A 88 -6.72 4.86 28.21
N SER A 89 -5.59 5.57 28.10
CA SER A 89 -5.48 7.01 28.32
C SER A 89 -5.97 7.87 27.14
N GLY A 90 -6.51 7.26 26.08
CA GLY A 90 -7.09 7.94 24.93
C GLY A 90 -6.09 8.33 23.83
N ASN A 91 -4.79 8.04 24.00
CA ASN A 91 -3.77 8.36 22.99
C ASN A 91 -3.93 7.46 21.76
N LEU A 92 -3.86 8.06 20.58
CA LEU A 92 -4.04 7.37 19.30
C LEU A 92 -2.71 7.21 18.55
N TYR A 93 -2.21 5.98 18.51
CA TYR A 93 -1.02 5.62 17.75
C TYR A 93 -1.43 5.14 16.37
N ARG A 94 -0.81 5.70 15.34
CA ARG A 94 -0.94 5.22 13.96
C ARG A 94 0.40 4.67 13.50
N PHE A 95 0.37 3.47 12.95
CA PHE A 95 1.56 2.73 12.55
C PHE A 95 1.59 2.50 11.05
N VAL A 96 2.76 2.64 10.46
CA VAL A 96 3.13 2.19 9.13
C VAL A 96 4.15 1.07 9.34
N TYR A 97 3.66 -0.17 9.40
CA TYR A 97 4.43 -1.34 9.83
C TYR A 97 4.99 -1.15 11.25
N GLU A 98 6.31 -1.16 11.41
CA GLU A 98 7.00 -0.99 12.70
C GLU A 98 7.18 0.48 13.11
N GLN A 99 7.05 1.44 12.17
CA GLN A 99 7.20 2.86 12.48
C GLN A 99 5.84 3.46 12.84
N GLY A 100 5.77 4.24 13.90
CA GLY A 100 4.52 4.84 14.37
C GLY A 100 4.65 6.29 14.74
N TYR A 101 3.50 6.95 14.81
CA TYR A 101 3.39 8.31 15.32
C TYR A 101 2.15 8.45 16.20
N LEU A 102 2.24 9.35 17.17
CA LEU A 102 1.17 9.77 18.04
C LEU A 102 1.04 11.29 17.94
N GLU A 103 -0.17 11.76 17.66
CA GLU A 103 -0.49 13.18 17.67
C GLU A 103 -0.72 13.68 19.10
N LYS A 104 -0.12 14.84 19.38
CA LYS A 104 -0.22 15.59 20.63
C LYS A 104 -0.83 16.96 20.32
N ASP A 105 -1.01 17.75 21.37
CA ASP A 105 -1.58 19.08 21.23
C ASP A 105 -0.73 19.97 20.32
N ASN A 106 -1.38 20.95 19.68
CA ASN A 106 -0.76 21.94 18.81
C ASN A 106 -0.01 21.36 17.59
N GLY A 107 -0.46 20.21 17.07
CA GLY A 107 0.09 19.63 15.84
C GLY A 107 1.46 18.97 16.00
N PHE A 108 1.93 18.79 17.23
CA PHE A 108 3.15 18.05 17.51
C PHE A 108 2.93 16.54 17.50
N LEU A 109 3.95 15.81 17.08
CA LEU A 109 3.93 14.36 16.94
C LEU A 109 5.09 13.76 17.72
N THR A 110 4.84 12.63 18.37
CA THR A 110 5.89 11.73 18.86
C THR A 110 6.03 10.56 17.90
N LEU A 111 7.21 10.37 17.33
CA LEU A 111 7.55 9.19 16.53
C LEU A 111 8.06 8.08 17.44
N VAL A 112 7.66 6.86 17.15
CA VAL A 112 7.99 5.65 17.92
C VAL A 112 8.24 4.47 16.98
N VAL A 113 9.02 3.50 17.45
CA VAL A 113 9.12 2.18 16.80
C VAL A 113 8.34 1.18 17.64
N ARG A 114 7.49 0.39 17.00
CA ARG A 114 6.77 -0.72 17.64
C ARG A 114 7.80 -1.77 18.06
N GLN A 115 7.92 -2.02 19.36
CA GLN A 115 8.74 -3.12 19.88
C GLN A 115 7.93 -4.42 19.87
N ASP A 116 8.57 -5.54 19.58
CA ASP A 116 7.98 -6.84 19.22
C ASP A 116 7.18 -7.56 20.35
N TYR A 117 6.80 -6.88 21.43
CA TYR A 117 6.09 -7.47 22.57
C TYR A 117 4.56 -7.32 22.53
N VAL A 118 3.98 -6.95 21.39
CA VAL A 118 2.53 -6.76 21.26
C VAL A 118 2.01 -7.52 20.04
N GLU A 119 1.67 -8.79 20.27
CA GLU A 119 0.68 -9.53 19.48
C GLU A 119 -0.74 -9.12 19.88
#